data_AF-A0A096AP77-F1
#
_entry.id   AF-A0A096AP77-F1
#
_cell.length_a   1.000
_cell.length_b   1.000
_cell.length_c   1.000
_cell.angle_alpha   90.00
_cell.angle_beta   90.00
_cell.angle_gamma   90.00
#
_symmetry.space_group_name_H-M   'P 1'
#
loop_
_entity.id
_entity.type
_entity.pdbx_description
1 polymer ?
#
loop_
_entity_poly.entity_id
_entity_poly.type
_entity_poly.pdbx_seq_one_letter_code
_entity_poly.pdbx_strand_id
1 'polypeptide(L)' 'MENSIERAFRSLGRTKKSEFISEHIELASSKAMANYVKDYLFDVLKDVNDDEYIAMYLREKGYTVTK' A
#
# COMPACT_ATOMS: atom_id res chain seq x y z
N MET A 1 21.39 15.39 10.33
CA MET A 1 21.53 15.98 8.98
C MET A 1 20.29 15.57 8.23
N GLU A 2 19.43 16.52 7.83
CA GLU A 2 18.23 16.20 7.04
C GLU A 2 18.69 15.69 5.67
N ASN A 3 18.23 14.50 5.28
CA ASN A 3 18.64 13.87 4.02
C ASN A 3 18.11 14.72 2.84
N SER A 4 18.85 14.80 1.72
CA SER A 4 18.47 15.67 0.58
C SER A 4 17.07 15.35 0.05
N ILE A 5 16.71 14.06 0.08
CA ILE A 5 15.38 13.54 -0.26
C ILE A 5 14.30 14.05 0.69
N GLU A 6 14.57 14.14 1.98
CA GLU A 6 13.57 14.58 2.97
C GLU A 6 13.23 16.06 2.78
N ARG A 7 14.24 16.89 2.49
CA ARG A 7 14.02 18.30 2.14
C ARG A 7 13.28 18.47 0.82
N ALA A 8 13.66 17.72 -0.20
CA ALA A 8 12.98 17.74 -1.49
C ALA A 8 11.51 17.30 -1.32
N PHE A 9 11.26 16.21 -0.60
CA PHE A 9 9.91 15.74 -0.34
C PHE A 9 9.07 16.77 0.43
N ARG A 10 9.63 17.39 1.48
CA ARG A 10 8.92 18.39 2.30
C ARG A 10 8.49 19.62 1.50
N SER A 11 9.28 20.05 0.52
CA SER A 11 8.96 21.23 -0.32
C SER A 11 7.88 20.98 -1.38
N LEU A 12 7.53 19.72 -1.65
CA LEU A 12 6.47 19.39 -2.60
C LEU A 12 5.07 19.75 -2.07
N GLY A 13 4.21 20.21 -2.98
CA GLY A 13 2.76 20.33 -2.74
C GLY A 13 2.09 18.96 -2.61
N ARG A 14 0.84 18.92 -2.11
CA ARG A 14 0.13 17.67 -1.78
C ARG A 14 0.09 16.66 -2.95
N THR A 15 -0.28 17.10 -4.15
CA THR A 15 -0.34 16.24 -5.35
C THR A 15 1.05 15.70 -5.71
N LYS A 16 2.06 16.57 -5.74
CA LYS A 16 3.45 16.20 -6.07
C LYS A 16 4.06 15.24 -5.04
N LYS A 17 3.68 15.36 -3.76
CA LYS A 17 4.06 14.39 -2.72
C LYS A 17 3.48 13.00 -3.01
N SER A 18 2.23 12.94 -3.44
CA SER A 18 1.61 11.67 -3.83
C SER A 18 2.32 11.03 -5.01
N GLU A 19 2.58 11.80 -6.07
CA GLU A 19 3.33 11.33 -7.25
C GLU A 19 4.72 10.83 -6.85
N PHE A 20 5.45 11.60 -6.04
CA PHE A 20 6.78 11.22 -5.56
C PHE A 20 6.79 9.89 -4.79
N ILE A 21 5.81 9.68 -3.90
CA ILE A 21 5.67 8.42 -3.16
C ILE A 21 5.36 7.27 -4.10
N SER A 22 4.44 7.47 -5.06
CA SER A 22 4.05 6.43 -6.02
C SER A 22 5.21 6.01 -6.92
N GLU A 23 6.03 6.96 -7.38
CA GLU A 23 7.18 6.69 -8.25
C GLU A 23 8.35 6.01 -7.54
N HIS A 24 8.45 6.14 -6.20
CA HIS A 24 9.57 5.64 -5.40
C HIS A 24 9.11 4.66 -4.31
N ILE A 25 7.98 3.98 -4.54
CA ILE A 25 7.37 3.08 -3.55
C ILE A 25 8.30 1.92 -3.18
N GLU A 26 9.21 1.54 -4.08
CA GLU A 26 10.26 0.54 -3.88
C GLU A 26 11.30 0.94 -2.83
N LEU A 27 11.45 2.24 -2.54
CA LEU A 27 12.29 2.73 -1.44
C LEU A 27 11.61 2.60 -0.08
N ALA A 28 10.31 2.32 -0.05
CA ALA A 28 9.58 2.16 1.20
C ALA A 28 10.03 0.88 1.92
N SER A 29 10.25 0.97 3.23
CA SER A 29 10.51 -0.23 4.03
C SER A 29 9.33 -1.21 3.91
N SER A 30 9.62 -2.51 3.88
CA SER A 30 8.59 -3.56 3.83
C SER A 30 7.58 -3.43 4.97
N LYS A 31 8.01 -2.93 6.14
CA LYS A 31 7.13 -2.63 7.28
C LYS A 31 6.14 -1.49 6.99
N ALA A 32 6.60 -0.41 6.38
CA ALA A 32 5.73 0.70 6.00
C ALA A 32 4.72 0.28 4.94
N MET A 33 5.16 -0.48 3.93
CA MET A 33 4.28 -1.05 2.92
C MET A 33 3.24 -2.00 3.54
N ALA A 34 3.65 -2.91 4.42
CA ALA A 34 2.75 -3.85 5.07
C ALA A 34 1.69 -3.14 5.93
N ASN A 35 2.04 -2.08 6.66
CA ASN A 35 1.08 -1.29 7.42
C ASN A 35 0.07 -0.59 6.51
N TYR A 36 0.54 0.05 5.43
CA TYR A 36 -0.34 0.67 4.44
C TYR A 36 -1.30 -0.34 3.81
N VAL A 37 -0.79 -1.48 3.33
CA VAL A 37 -1.61 -2.54 2.72
C VAL A 37 -2.60 -3.12 3.73
N LYS A 38 -2.22 -3.26 5.01
CA LYS A 38 -3.12 -3.80 6.04
C LYS A 38 -4.37 -2.93 6.23
N ASP A 39 -4.21 -1.62 6.21
CA ASP A 39 -5.31 -0.67 6.41
C ASP A 39 -6.25 -0.61 5.20
N TYR A 40 -5.74 -0.91 4.00
CA TYR A 40 -6.47 -0.85 2.72
C TYR A 40 -6.54 -2.20 2.00
N LEU A 41 -6.48 -3.31 2.75
CA LEU A 41 -6.29 -4.64 2.17
C LEU A 41 -7.34 -4.95 1.10
N PHE A 42 -8.62 -4.70 1.39
CA PHE A 42 -9.70 -4.98 0.44
C PHE A 42 -9.66 -4.09 -0.81
N ASP A 43 -9.25 -2.83 -0.69
CA ASP A 43 -9.11 -1.93 -1.83
C ASP A 43 -7.96 -2.38 -2.74
N VAL A 44 -6.82 -2.74 -2.14
CA VAL A 44 -5.67 -3.30 -2.86
C VAL A 44 -6.08 -4.57 -3.59
N LEU A 45 -6.72 -5.51 -2.90
CA LEU A 45 -7.11 -6.79 -3.49
C LEU A 45 -8.13 -6.66 -4.62
N LYS A 46 -9.05 -5.69 -4.51
CA LYS A 46 -9.99 -5.36 -5.58
C LYS A 46 -9.27 -4.82 -6.82
N ASP A 47 -8.25 -3.99 -6.64
CA ASP A 47 -7.45 -3.46 -7.74
C ASP A 47 -6.62 -4.54 -8.46
N VAL A 48 -6.14 -5.56 -7.74
CA VAL A 48 -5.46 -6.71 -8.37
C VAL A 48 -6.44 -7.62 -9.12
N ASN A 49 -7.76 -7.41 -8.94
CA ASN A 49 -8.84 -8.20 -9.54
C ASN A 49 -8.63 -9.71 -9.36
N ASP A 50 -8.16 -10.11 -8.17
CA ASP A 50 -7.87 -11.49 -7.81
C ASP A 50 -8.80 -11.92 -6.66
N ASP A 51 -10.02 -12.30 -7.06
CA ASP A 51 -11.05 -12.78 -6.14
C ASP A 51 -10.61 -14.05 -5.37
N GLU A 52 -9.70 -14.85 -5.94
CA GLU A 52 -9.22 -16.07 -5.29
C GLU A 52 -8.26 -15.75 -4.15
N TYR A 53 -7.42 -14.72 -4.31
CA TYR A 53 -6.59 -14.22 -3.21
C TYR A 53 -7.43 -13.66 -2.06
N ILE A 54 -8.51 -12.91 -2.36
CA ILE A 54 -9.46 -12.44 -1.35
C ILE A 54 -10.11 -13.62 -0.63
N ALA A 55 -10.57 -14.61 -1.38
CA ALA A 55 -11.21 -15.80 -0.83
C ALA A 55 -10.25 -16.59 0.08
N MET A 56 -8.98 -16.75 -0.33
CA MET A 56 -7.94 -17.38 0.49
C MET A 56 -7.74 -16.63 1.82
N TYR A 57 -7.55 -15.32 1.78
CA TYR A 57 -7.37 -14.51 3.00
C TYR A 57 -8.54 -14.66 3.97
N LEU A 58 -9.78 -14.60 3.48
CA LEU A 58 -10.97 -14.75 4.32
C LEU A 58 -11.08 -16.16 4.92
N ARG A 59 -10.74 -17.20 4.17
CA ARG A 59 -10.70 -18.59 4.66
C ARG A 59 -9.65 -18.77 5.76
N GLU A 60 -8.46 -18.21 5.60
CA GLU A 60 -7.40 -18.24 6.63
C GLU A 60 -7.82 -17.52 7.93
N LYS A 61 -8.73 -16.55 7.84
CA LYS A 61 -9.34 -15.87 8.99
C LYS A 61 -10.53 -16.62 9.59
N GLY A 62 -10.90 -17.77 9.05
CA GLY A 62 -11.99 -18.63 9.54
C GLY A 62 -13.37 -18.30 8.97
N TYR A 63 -13.46 -17.45 7.95
CA TYR A 63 -14.73 -17.16 7.29
C TYR A 63 -15.06 -18.19 6.22
N THR A 64 -16.35 -18.51 6.09
CA THR A 64 -16.86 -19.27 4.94
C THR A 64 -17.13 -18.30 3.79
N VAL A 65 -16.48 -18.52 2.65
CA VAL A 65 -16.65 -17.73 1.43
C VAL A 65 -17.53 -18.50 0.45
N THR A 66 -18.55 -17.85 -0.10
CA THR A 66 -19.47 -18.40 -1.12
C THR A 66 -19.39 -17.57 -2.39
N LYS A 67 -19.72 -18.18 -3.52
CA LYS A 67 -19.64 -17.58 -4.86
C LYS A 67 -20.91 -16.83 -5.21
#